data_AF-A0A2S2NR53-F1
#
_entry.id   AF-A0A2S2NR53-F1
#
_cell.length_a   1.000
_cell.length_b   1.000
_cell.length_c   1.000
_cell.angle_alpha   90.00
_cell.angle_beta   90.00
_cell.angle_gamma   90.00
#
_symmetry.space_group_name_H-M   'P 1'
#
loop_
_entity.id
_entity.type
_entity.pdbx_description
1 polymer ?
#
loop_
_entity_poly.entity_id
_entity_poly.type
_entity_poly.pdbx_seq_one_letter_code
_entity_poly.pdbx_strand_id
1 'polypeptide(L)'
;MEHHCHVTTDHCHAVKNLVKALVIFQPPDLLRFVTWYLKRRRHVDVPKILLVAPPNHRLDTDKVYVALNIAKSTGVVTIDRRNVLNRHRKKRRDNKDDDDVCDSTNFMTMLLEYMKAKGASEKGWVLLDIPNSNKEADMMISLGILPTHTIVLNKPVDLCKTQMKIDKFNRIYKNIEFEIKMKFRFTLKEINVQGKSIDDITELCLDQIIRQKPSDVPFVPRVIVIGPKGSGHFFVASVLSKRFNLVNVDFDQMLDRKTITSNRKIAEETAYSWLKEKLIEDNCVENGYVIKGFPRTRADFEWLDSTEMAPNRYYIA
;
A
#
# COMPACT_ATOMS: atom_id res chain seq x y z
N MET A 1 -7.10 -4.53 -20.46
CA MET A 1 -8.38 -4.43 -19.73
C MET A 1 -8.19 -5.13 -18.39
N GLU A 2 -7.55 -4.47 -17.43
CA GLU A 2 -7.27 -5.04 -16.11
C GLU A 2 -7.40 -3.92 -15.08
N HIS A 3 -8.60 -3.77 -14.53
CA HIS A 3 -8.91 -2.77 -13.50
C HIS A 3 -9.83 -3.35 -12.42
N HIS A 4 -9.58 -4.56 -11.91
CA HIS A 4 -10.34 -5.08 -10.76
C HIS A 4 -9.52 -6.03 -9.90
N CYS A 5 -8.57 -5.51 -9.11
CA CYS A 5 -7.99 -6.31 -8.01
C CYS A 5 -7.46 -5.50 -6.80
N HIS A 6 -7.69 -4.19 -6.71
CA HIS A 6 -7.07 -3.32 -5.68
C HIS A 6 -7.95 -2.98 -4.46
N VAL A 7 -9.18 -3.52 -4.36
CA VAL A 7 -10.17 -2.98 -3.39
C VAL A 7 -10.04 -3.56 -1.98
N THR A 8 -9.39 -4.70 -1.77
CA THR A 8 -9.65 -5.49 -0.55
C THR A 8 -8.65 -5.33 0.59
N THR A 9 -7.48 -4.74 0.38
CA THR A 9 -6.47 -4.48 1.42
C THR A 9 -6.70 -3.20 2.24
N ASP A 10 -7.40 -2.19 1.68
CA ASP A 10 -7.67 -0.92 2.37
C ASP A 10 -8.68 -1.04 3.53
N HIS A 11 -9.59 -2.02 3.46
CA HIS A 11 -10.72 -2.15 4.38
C HIS A 11 -10.29 -2.53 5.82
N CYS A 12 -9.18 -3.25 5.99
CA CYS A 12 -8.82 -3.83 7.29
C CYS A 12 -8.12 -2.82 8.20
N HIS A 13 -7.28 -1.96 7.64
CA HIS A 13 -6.70 -0.84 8.39
C HIS A 13 -7.81 0.18 8.73
N ALA A 14 -8.80 0.34 7.83
CA ALA A 14 -10.07 1.08 8.01
C ALA A 14 -10.73 0.83 9.34
N VAL A 15 -11.05 -0.43 9.58
CA VAL A 15 -11.81 -0.85 10.75
C VAL A 15 -11.00 -0.69 12.02
N LYS A 16 -9.70 -1.02 12.05
CA LYS A 16 -8.85 -0.90 13.25
C LYS A 16 -8.81 0.53 13.80
N ASN A 17 -8.54 1.51 12.95
CA ASN A 17 -8.41 2.88 13.41
C ASN A 17 -9.78 3.54 13.63
N LEU A 18 -10.83 3.07 12.94
CA LEU A 18 -12.20 3.47 13.24
C LEU A 18 -12.59 2.99 14.64
N VAL A 19 -12.33 1.72 14.97
CA VAL A 19 -12.61 1.16 16.30
C VAL A 19 -11.80 1.87 17.37
N LYS A 20 -10.49 2.10 17.16
CA LYS A 20 -9.69 2.92 18.08
C LYS A 20 -10.24 4.33 18.25
N ALA A 21 -10.62 5.00 17.15
CA ALA A 21 -11.18 6.34 17.21
C ALA A 21 -12.54 6.37 17.93
N LEU A 22 -13.40 5.37 17.72
CA LEU A 22 -14.66 5.23 18.45
C LEU A 22 -14.44 5.05 19.95
N VAL A 23 -13.45 4.24 20.34
CA VAL A 23 -13.07 4.02 21.75
C VAL A 23 -12.48 5.28 22.39
N ILE A 24 -11.66 6.04 21.64
CA ILE A 24 -10.99 7.24 22.15
C ILE A 24 -11.98 8.41 22.26
N PHE A 25 -12.76 8.65 21.22
CA PHE A 25 -13.59 9.84 21.11
C PHE A 25 -15.00 9.68 21.67
N GLN A 26 -15.45 8.43 21.91
CA GLN A 26 -16.79 8.07 22.41
C GLN A 26 -17.90 9.03 21.94
N PRO A 27 -18.08 9.18 20.62
CA PRO A 27 -18.99 10.17 20.08
C PRO A 27 -20.45 9.80 20.41
N PRO A 28 -21.32 10.79 20.67
CA PRO A 28 -22.72 10.54 21.04
C PRO A 28 -23.57 9.95 19.90
N ASP A 29 -23.12 10.11 18.65
CA ASP A 29 -23.75 9.49 17.47
C ASP A 29 -22.70 8.72 16.66
N LEU A 30 -22.75 7.40 16.81
CA LEU A 30 -21.82 6.47 16.19
C LEU A 30 -21.93 6.47 14.66
N LEU A 31 -23.15 6.52 14.10
CA LEU A 31 -23.36 6.44 12.65
C LEU A 31 -22.90 7.72 11.95
N ARG A 32 -23.18 8.88 12.55
CA ARG A 32 -22.69 10.18 12.06
C ARG A 32 -21.17 10.31 12.20
N PHE A 33 -20.60 9.78 13.27
CA PHE A 33 -19.14 9.74 13.44
C PHE A 33 -18.47 8.82 12.42
N VAL A 34 -19.00 7.62 12.19
CA VAL A 34 -18.48 6.67 11.19
C VAL A 34 -18.54 7.30 9.80
N THR A 35 -19.67 7.89 9.40
CA THR A 35 -19.78 8.57 8.09
C THR A 35 -18.81 9.75 7.95
N TRP A 36 -18.63 10.56 8.99
CA TRP A 36 -17.62 11.62 9.03
C TRP A 36 -16.18 11.08 8.97
N TYR A 37 -15.89 10.00 9.71
CA TYR A 37 -14.58 9.36 9.80
C TYR A 37 -14.21 8.71 8.46
N LEU A 38 -15.15 8.03 7.81
CA LEU A 38 -15.00 7.43 6.49
C LEU A 38 -14.83 8.49 5.39
N LYS A 39 -15.50 9.65 5.48
CA LYS A 39 -15.25 10.79 4.56
C LYS A 39 -13.84 11.35 4.72
N ARG A 40 -13.31 11.44 5.94
CA ARG A 40 -11.92 11.86 6.22
C ARG A 40 -10.88 10.79 5.85
N ARG A 41 -11.24 9.51 5.87
CA ARG A 41 -10.40 8.34 5.54
C ARG A 41 -9.87 8.29 4.11
N ARG A 42 -10.58 8.85 3.14
CA ARG A 42 -10.07 9.03 1.77
C ARG A 42 -8.74 9.79 1.74
N HIS A 43 -8.38 10.51 2.82
CA HIS A 43 -7.10 11.20 3.00
C HIS A 43 -6.09 10.46 3.90
N VAL A 44 -6.44 9.30 4.50
CA VAL A 44 -5.62 8.55 5.46
C VAL A 44 -4.84 7.41 4.80
N ASP A 45 -5.39 6.79 3.75
CA ASP A 45 -4.77 5.67 3.02
C ASP A 45 -3.95 6.12 1.79
N VAL A 46 -3.71 7.43 1.66
CA VAL A 46 -2.87 7.97 0.57
C VAL A 46 -1.40 7.62 0.76
N PRO A 47 -0.67 7.22 -0.30
CA PRO A 47 0.72 6.82 -0.16
C PRO A 47 1.61 7.98 0.33
N LYS A 48 2.44 7.69 1.33
CA LYS A 48 3.42 8.61 1.92
C LYS A 48 4.78 7.97 1.76
N ILE A 49 5.46 8.33 0.69
CA ILE A 49 6.61 7.62 0.17
C ILE A 49 7.86 8.45 0.49
N LEU A 50 8.77 7.86 1.24
CA LEU A 50 10.11 8.37 1.42
C LEU A 50 11.02 7.64 0.43
N LEU A 51 11.47 8.35 -0.63
CA LEU A 51 12.36 7.76 -1.63
C LEU A 51 13.80 8.18 -1.35
N VAL A 52 14.62 7.20 -0.96
CA VAL A 52 16.03 7.37 -0.63
C VAL A 52 16.87 6.77 -1.75
N ALA A 53 17.81 7.53 -2.30
CA ALA A 53 18.69 7.06 -3.35
C ALA A 53 20.10 7.66 -3.18
N PRO A 54 21.17 6.88 -3.46
CA PRO A 54 22.53 7.37 -3.35
C PRO A 54 22.80 8.52 -4.32
N PRO A 55 23.59 9.53 -3.90
CA PRO A 55 24.03 10.60 -4.75
C PRO A 55 25.10 10.03 -5.68
N ASN A 56 24.65 9.47 -6.80
CA ASN A 56 25.51 9.14 -7.92
C ASN A 56 24.88 9.76 -9.19
N HIS A 57 25.71 10.12 -10.16
CA HIS A 57 25.29 10.91 -11.33
C HIS A 57 24.08 10.32 -12.08
N ARG A 58 23.96 8.99 -12.09
CA ARG A 58 22.83 8.29 -12.73
C ARG A 58 21.58 8.28 -11.84
N LEU A 59 21.69 7.88 -10.58
CA LEU A 59 20.55 7.79 -9.64
C LEU A 59 20.05 9.14 -9.15
N ASP A 60 20.87 10.20 -9.17
CA ASP A 60 20.40 11.56 -8.84
C ASP A 60 19.35 12.05 -9.85
N THR A 61 19.49 11.62 -11.10
CA THR A 61 18.54 11.92 -12.18
C THR A 61 17.42 10.87 -12.22
N ASP A 62 17.76 9.59 -12.15
CA ASP A 62 16.79 8.49 -12.25
C ASP A 62 15.78 8.50 -11.09
N LYS A 63 16.17 8.88 -9.86
CA LYS A 63 15.25 8.95 -8.70
C LYS A 63 14.11 9.95 -8.94
N VAL A 64 14.39 11.05 -9.66
CA VAL A 64 13.38 12.06 -10.00
C VAL A 64 12.39 11.49 -11.00
N TYR A 65 12.87 10.78 -12.03
CA TYR A 65 11.99 10.11 -13.00
C TYR A 65 11.14 9.01 -12.36
N VAL A 66 11.75 8.17 -11.51
CA VAL A 66 11.03 7.15 -10.73
C VAL A 66 9.93 7.81 -9.88
N ALA A 67 10.25 8.88 -9.16
CA ALA A 67 9.27 9.58 -8.33
C ALA A 67 8.13 10.24 -9.14
N LEU A 68 8.45 10.81 -10.30
CA LEU A 68 7.44 11.36 -11.22
C LEU A 68 6.54 10.27 -11.79
N ASN A 69 7.09 9.13 -12.16
CA ASN A 69 6.30 8.01 -12.66
C ASN A 69 5.42 7.40 -11.55
N ILE A 70 5.96 7.28 -10.33
CA ILE A 70 5.16 6.90 -9.15
C ILE A 70 4.02 7.89 -8.94
N ALA A 71 4.29 9.20 -8.99
CA ALA A 71 3.28 10.23 -8.82
C ALA A 71 2.19 10.19 -9.89
N LYS A 72 2.55 9.92 -11.15
CA LYS A 72 1.59 9.72 -12.24
C LYS A 72 0.68 8.52 -11.98
N SER A 73 1.23 7.41 -11.52
CA SER A 73 0.46 6.17 -11.31
C SER A 73 -0.38 6.18 -10.01
N THR A 74 0.05 6.92 -8.99
CA THR A 74 -0.58 6.89 -7.66
C THR A 74 -1.34 8.17 -7.29
N GLY A 75 -1.15 9.26 -8.04
CA GLY A 75 -1.77 10.56 -7.77
C GLY A 75 -1.10 11.36 -6.63
N VAL A 76 -0.01 10.85 -6.04
CA VAL A 76 0.72 11.57 -4.98
C VAL A 76 1.42 12.82 -5.50
N VAL A 77 1.67 13.78 -4.62
CA VAL A 77 2.48 14.95 -4.98
C VAL A 77 3.97 14.67 -4.80
N THR A 78 4.77 15.06 -5.80
CA THR A 78 6.23 15.04 -5.67
C THR A 78 6.73 16.26 -4.91
N ILE A 79 7.52 16.05 -3.86
CA ILE A 79 8.13 17.11 -3.07
C ILE A 79 9.63 16.87 -3.03
N ASP A 80 10.36 17.80 -3.65
CA ASP A 80 11.81 17.78 -3.74
C ASP A 80 12.39 18.93 -2.91
N ARG A 81 13.51 18.68 -2.23
CA ARG A 81 14.19 19.68 -1.39
C ARG A 81 14.47 20.99 -2.14
N ARG A 82 14.98 20.92 -3.37
CA ARG A 82 15.34 22.11 -4.16
C ARG A 82 14.10 22.94 -4.46
N ASN A 83 12.97 22.29 -4.75
CA ASN A 83 11.69 22.96 -4.99
C ASN A 83 11.12 23.65 -3.74
N VAL A 84 11.26 23.05 -2.56
CA VAL A 84 10.86 23.67 -1.28
C VAL A 84 11.68 24.94 -1.03
N LEU A 85 13.02 24.85 -1.15
CA LEU A 85 13.93 25.98 -0.98
C LEU A 85 13.67 27.10 -2.00
N ASN A 86 13.45 26.75 -3.27
CA ASN A 86 13.21 27.72 -4.34
C ASN A 86 11.87 28.46 -4.18
N ARG A 87 10.81 27.79 -3.70
CA ARG A 87 9.52 28.46 -3.42
C ARG A 87 9.67 29.51 -2.32
N HIS A 88 10.45 29.21 -1.28
CA HIS A 88 10.68 30.15 -0.19
C HIS A 88 11.55 31.32 -0.60
N ARG A 89 12.63 31.09 -1.37
CA ARG A 89 13.44 32.16 -1.95
C ARG A 89 12.64 33.11 -2.84
N LYS A 90 11.69 32.60 -3.64
CA LYS A 90 10.81 33.45 -4.46
C LYS A 90 9.91 34.34 -3.61
N LYS A 91 9.30 33.82 -2.53
CA LYS A 91 8.52 34.64 -1.58
C LYS A 91 9.37 35.71 -0.89
N ARG A 92 10.65 35.42 -0.62
CA ARG A 92 11.58 36.36 0.01
C ARG A 92 12.20 37.39 -0.92
N ARG A 93 12.29 37.16 -2.23
CA ARG A 93 12.76 38.22 -3.16
C ARG A 93 11.88 39.47 -3.15
N ASP A 94 10.67 39.38 -2.62
CA ASP A 94 9.80 40.53 -2.35
C ASP A 94 10.16 41.28 -1.04
N ASN A 95 10.94 40.67 -0.14
CA ASN A 95 11.39 41.20 1.16
C ASN A 95 12.94 41.13 1.28
N LYS A 96 13.60 42.29 1.12
CA LYS A 96 15.08 42.47 1.10
C LYS A 96 15.79 42.13 2.43
N ASP A 97 15.81 40.86 2.84
CA ASP A 97 16.73 40.40 3.88
C ASP A 97 17.64 39.31 3.30
N ASP A 98 18.93 39.66 3.21
CA ASP A 98 20.03 38.78 2.84
C ASP A 98 20.52 37.98 4.05
N ASP A 99 21.17 36.86 3.74
CA ASP A 99 21.70 35.82 4.64
C ASP A 99 20.65 34.89 5.26
N ASP A 100 20.52 33.69 4.70
CA ASP A 100 19.88 32.60 5.45
C ASP A 100 20.58 31.25 5.21
N VAL A 101 21.39 30.87 6.18
CA VAL A 101 21.76 29.48 6.41
C VAL A 101 20.49 28.79 6.93
N CYS A 102 19.79 28.08 6.04
CA CYS A 102 18.59 27.34 6.39
C CYS A 102 18.94 26.17 7.34
N ASP A 103 18.83 26.38 8.66
CA ASP A 103 18.89 25.28 9.64
C ASP A 103 17.70 24.34 9.44
N SER A 104 17.88 23.10 9.88
CA SER A 104 16.90 22.02 9.79
C SER A 104 15.52 22.43 10.33
N THR A 105 15.44 23.23 11.40
CA THR A 105 14.16 23.70 11.95
C THR A 105 13.42 24.62 10.97
N ASN A 106 14.12 25.58 10.36
CA ASN A 106 13.56 26.48 9.34
C ASN A 106 13.17 25.68 8.08
N PHE A 107 13.97 24.70 7.70
CA PHE A 107 13.62 23.82 6.58
C PHE A 107 12.30 23.06 6.83
N MET A 108 12.09 22.51 8.04
CA MET A 108 10.88 21.75 8.37
C MET A 108 9.62 22.62 8.36
N THR A 109 9.70 23.88 8.81
CA THR A 109 8.56 24.81 8.71
C THR A 109 8.23 25.14 7.25
N MET A 110 9.25 25.39 6.42
CA MET A 110 9.09 25.58 4.98
C MET A 110 8.47 24.36 4.29
N LEU A 111 8.89 23.15 4.68
CA LEU A 111 8.35 21.90 4.17
C LEU A 111 6.85 21.77 4.49
N LEU A 112 6.44 22.03 5.72
CA LEU A 112 5.02 21.96 6.12
C LEU A 112 4.15 22.94 5.32
N GLU A 113 4.61 24.18 5.12
CA GLU A 113 3.91 25.14 4.26
C GLU A 113 3.80 24.65 2.82
N TYR A 114 4.88 24.09 2.28
CA TYR A 114 4.92 23.56 0.92
C TYR A 114 3.97 22.37 0.77
N MET A 115 3.98 21.44 1.72
CA MET A 115 3.07 20.29 1.77
C MET A 115 1.61 20.73 1.79
N LYS A 116 1.27 21.72 2.63
CA LYS A 116 -0.08 22.29 2.70
C LYS A 116 -0.51 22.91 1.37
N ALA A 117 0.36 23.73 0.76
CA ALA A 117 0.08 24.38 -0.52
C ALA A 117 -0.10 23.39 -1.68
N LYS A 118 0.48 22.19 -1.60
CA LYS A 118 0.33 21.13 -2.61
C LYS A 118 -0.84 20.17 -2.33
N GLY A 119 -1.53 20.31 -1.20
CA GLY A 119 -2.56 19.34 -0.79
C GLY A 119 -1.98 17.97 -0.46
N ALA A 120 -0.74 17.91 0.04
CA ALA A 120 -0.02 16.66 0.30
C ALA A 120 -0.72 15.79 1.37
N SER A 121 -1.46 16.41 2.30
CA SER A 121 -2.28 15.69 3.28
C SER A 121 -3.40 14.89 2.62
N GLU A 122 -3.92 15.37 1.48
CA GLU A 122 -5.08 14.79 0.82
C GLU A 122 -4.71 13.83 -0.30
N LYS A 123 -3.61 14.09 -1.00
CA LYS A 123 -3.16 13.32 -2.17
C LYS A 123 -2.06 12.31 -1.85
N GLY A 124 -1.46 12.40 -0.65
CA GLY A 124 -0.22 11.70 -0.34
C GLY A 124 0.98 12.40 -0.97
N TRP A 125 2.17 11.90 -0.68
CA TRP A 125 3.41 12.55 -1.08
C TRP A 125 4.52 11.54 -1.40
N VAL A 126 5.43 11.94 -2.27
CA VAL A 126 6.76 11.34 -2.39
C VAL A 126 7.81 12.40 -2.06
N LEU A 127 8.61 12.16 -1.03
CA LEU A 127 9.71 13.03 -0.63
C LEU A 127 11.01 12.60 -1.31
N LEU A 128 11.71 13.58 -1.88
CA LEU A 128 13.04 13.44 -2.49
C LEU A 128 14.03 14.33 -1.76
N ASP A 129 15.17 13.75 -1.39
CA ASP A 129 16.27 14.42 -0.67
C ASP A 129 15.84 15.05 0.67
N ILE A 130 14.82 14.45 1.30
CA ILE A 130 14.26 14.83 2.60
C ILE A 130 13.91 13.54 3.33
N PRO A 131 14.38 13.30 4.57
CA PRO A 131 15.28 14.16 5.33
C PRO A 131 16.72 14.05 4.82
N ASN A 132 17.51 15.11 4.96
CA ASN A 132 18.94 15.08 4.62
C ASN A 132 19.87 14.98 5.86
N SER A 133 19.29 14.91 7.06
CA SER A 133 20.03 14.80 8.31
C SER A 133 19.24 13.99 9.34
N ASN A 134 19.95 13.47 10.35
CA ASN A 134 19.32 12.77 11.47
C ASN A 134 18.32 13.67 12.22
N LYS A 135 18.70 14.95 12.44
CA LYS A 135 17.85 15.99 13.07
C LYS A 135 16.56 16.23 12.28
N GLU A 136 16.63 16.34 10.96
CA GLU A 136 15.43 16.47 10.11
C GLU A 136 14.54 15.23 10.21
N ALA A 137 15.12 14.03 10.26
CA ALA A 137 14.36 12.79 10.43
C ALA A 137 13.64 12.74 11.79
N ASP A 138 14.27 13.20 12.88
CA ASP A 138 13.60 13.33 14.19
C ASP A 138 12.45 14.33 14.13
N MET A 139 12.65 15.46 13.48
CA MET A 139 11.60 16.46 13.32
C MET A 139 10.46 15.97 12.44
N MET A 140 10.73 15.19 11.39
CA MET A 140 9.67 14.54 10.62
C MET A 140 8.81 13.65 11.51
N ILE A 141 9.44 12.87 12.40
CA ILE A 141 8.73 12.00 13.34
C ILE A 141 7.90 12.83 14.33
N SER A 142 8.49 13.85 14.95
CA SER A 142 7.79 14.67 15.95
C SER A 142 6.64 15.50 15.36
N LEU A 143 6.76 15.90 14.10
CA LEU A 143 5.73 16.64 13.35
C LEU A 143 4.69 15.73 12.68
N GLY A 144 4.80 14.40 12.84
CA GLY A 144 3.86 13.44 12.25
C GLY A 144 3.98 13.26 10.74
N ILE A 145 5.10 13.69 10.15
CA ILE A 145 5.44 13.45 8.74
C ILE A 145 6.03 12.04 8.61
N LEU A 146 5.17 11.04 8.80
CA LEU A 146 5.56 9.64 8.82
C LEU A 146 5.30 8.95 7.46
N PRO A 147 6.31 8.31 6.85
CA PRO A 147 6.10 7.56 5.62
C PRO A 147 5.35 6.26 5.88
N THR A 148 4.47 5.88 4.95
CA THR A 148 3.92 4.52 4.86
C THR A 148 4.89 3.57 4.16
N HIS A 149 5.73 4.10 3.26
CA HIS A 149 6.73 3.34 2.51
C HIS A 149 8.05 4.11 2.50
N THR A 150 9.12 3.48 2.95
CA THR A 150 10.49 4.00 2.83
C THR A 150 11.23 3.15 1.82
N ILE A 151 11.35 3.64 0.59
CA ILE A 151 11.95 2.90 -0.52
C ILE A 151 13.38 3.36 -0.69
N VAL A 152 14.33 2.43 -0.61
CA VAL A 152 15.74 2.70 -0.82
C VAL A 152 16.19 2.07 -2.13
N LEU A 153 16.67 2.90 -3.05
CA LEU A 153 17.23 2.47 -4.33
C LEU A 153 18.72 2.14 -4.14
N ASN A 154 19.05 0.87 -3.93
CA ASN A 154 20.41 0.43 -3.68
C ASN A 154 21.10 0.01 -4.99
N LYS A 155 22.30 0.53 -5.22
CA LYS A 155 23.26 -0.11 -6.13
C LYS A 155 24.14 -1.05 -5.29
N PRO A 156 24.12 -2.38 -5.50
CA PRO A 156 25.07 -3.27 -4.85
C PRO A 156 26.49 -2.78 -5.15
N VAL A 157 27.37 -2.94 -4.17
CA VAL A 157 28.74 -2.45 -4.25
C VAL A 157 29.48 -3.27 -5.31
N ASP A 158 29.53 -2.77 -6.53
CA ASP A 158 30.59 -3.17 -7.46
C ASP A 158 31.91 -2.75 -6.81
N LEU A 159 32.85 -3.68 -6.66
CA LEU A 159 34.23 -3.46 -6.21
C LEU A 159 35.01 -2.61 -7.21
N CYS A 160 34.49 -1.44 -7.59
CA CYS A 160 35.15 -0.54 -8.52
C CYS A 160 36.11 0.36 -7.74
N LYS A 161 37.38 -0.05 -7.74
CA LYS A 161 38.54 0.66 -7.18
C LYS A 161 38.84 1.93 -7.98
N THR A 162 38.04 2.98 -7.83
CA THR A 162 38.45 4.31 -8.30
C THR A 162 37.68 5.41 -7.58
N GLN A 163 38.29 6.00 -6.56
CA GLN A 163 38.72 7.41 -6.51
C GLN A 163 38.68 7.96 -5.07
N MET A 164 39.87 8.09 -4.47
CA MET A 164 40.14 8.48 -3.06
C MET A 164 39.72 9.92 -2.66
N LYS A 165 38.94 10.64 -3.48
CA LYS A 165 38.34 11.95 -3.13
C LYS A 165 36.83 11.85 -2.84
N ILE A 166 36.23 10.71 -3.13
CA ILE A 166 34.79 10.42 -3.01
C ILE A 166 34.42 9.95 -1.58
N ASP A 167 35.40 9.66 -0.72
CA ASP A 167 35.20 8.93 0.54
C ASP A 167 34.48 9.73 1.64
N LYS A 168 34.68 11.04 1.77
CA LYS A 168 34.05 11.83 2.84
C LYS A 168 32.55 12.05 2.58
N PHE A 169 32.20 12.45 1.35
CA PHE A 169 30.80 12.66 0.95
C PHE A 169 30.02 11.34 0.94
N ASN A 170 30.63 10.26 0.44
CA ASN A 170 30.04 8.92 0.51
C ASN A 170 29.90 8.40 1.94
N ARG A 171 30.84 8.69 2.85
CA ARG A 171 30.70 8.34 4.28
C ARG A 171 29.55 9.10 4.94
N ILE A 172 29.45 10.41 4.72
CA ILE A 172 28.38 11.24 5.28
C ILE A 172 27.02 10.75 4.76
N TYR A 173 26.90 10.50 3.46
CA TYR A 173 25.69 9.97 2.86
C TYR A 173 25.36 8.56 3.37
N LYS A 174 26.33 7.64 3.41
CA LYS A 174 26.11 6.28 3.95
C LYS A 174 25.67 6.29 5.41
N ASN A 175 26.20 7.20 6.22
CA ASN A 175 25.77 7.37 7.60
C ASN A 175 24.33 7.89 7.65
N ILE A 176 23.99 8.92 6.87
CA ILE A 176 22.61 9.45 6.82
C ILE A 176 21.63 8.39 6.29
N GLU A 177 21.97 7.67 5.23
CA GLU A 177 21.17 6.58 4.68
C GLU A 177 20.92 5.51 5.76
N PHE A 178 21.96 5.08 6.48
CA PHE A 178 21.85 4.13 7.57
C PHE A 178 20.91 4.62 8.68
N GLU A 179 21.06 5.88 9.12
CA GLU A 179 20.21 6.49 10.14
C GLU A 179 18.74 6.54 9.68
N ILE A 180 18.48 6.95 8.43
CA ILE A 180 17.14 6.98 7.85
C ILE A 180 16.55 5.56 7.78
N LYS A 181 17.33 4.57 7.33
CA LYS A 181 16.92 3.16 7.31
C LYS A 181 16.54 2.66 8.69
N MET A 182 17.30 3.02 9.72
CA MET A 182 17.02 2.63 11.09
C MET A 182 15.75 3.29 11.63
N LYS A 183 15.58 4.61 11.43
CA LYS A 183 14.41 5.37 11.90
C LYS A 183 13.11 4.91 11.25
N PHE A 184 13.15 4.55 9.98
CA PHE A 184 11.97 4.10 9.23
C PHE A 184 12.00 2.60 8.88
N ARG A 185 12.69 1.79 9.70
CA ARG A 185 12.89 0.34 9.47
C ARG A 185 11.59 -0.43 9.24
N PHE A 186 10.49 -0.04 9.88
CA PHE A 186 9.21 -0.76 9.78
C PHE A 186 8.53 -0.60 8.40
N THR A 187 8.82 0.49 7.71
CA THR A 187 8.30 0.81 6.36
C THR A 187 9.37 0.66 5.28
N LEU A 188 10.57 0.20 5.65
CA LEU A 188 11.73 0.04 4.77
C LEU A 188 11.52 -1.04 3.71
N LYS A 189 11.85 -0.71 2.46
CA LYS A 189 11.86 -1.55 1.26
C LYS A 189 13.10 -1.25 0.46
N GLU A 190 13.93 -2.25 0.19
CA GLU A 190 15.16 -2.08 -0.59
C GLU A 190 14.99 -2.62 -2.01
N ILE A 191 15.34 -1.82 -3.01
CA ILE A 191 15.23 -2.17 -4.43
C ILE A 191 16.62 -2.10 -5.06
N ASN A 192 17.07 -3.23 -5.60
CA ASN A 192 18.30 -3.28 -6.39
C ASN A 192 18.08 -2.64 -7.76
N VAL A 193 18.88 -1.63 -8.10
CA VAL A 193 18.84 -0.90 -9.38
C VAL A 193 19.84 -1.40 -10.43
N GLN A 194 20.77 -2.30 -10.07
CA GLN A 194 21.80 -2.77 -11.01
C GLN A 194 21.18 -3.50 -12.20
N GLY A 195 21.54 -3.06 -13.41
CA GLY A 195 21.11 -3.69 -14.67
C GLY A 195 19.64 -3.43 -15.04
N LYS A 196 18.90 -2.62 -14.29
CA LYS A 196 17.47 -2.36 -14.54
C LYS A 196 17.23 -1.04 -15.26
N SER A 197 16.17 -1.00 -16.06
CA SER A 197 15.67 0.26 -16.63
C SER A 197 14.93 1.08 -15.57
N ILE A 198 14.69 2.37 -15.86
CA ILE A 198 13.90 3.24 -14.98
C ILE A 198 12.48 2.72 -14.83
N ASP A 199 11.92 2.15 -15.89
CA ASP A 199 10.56 1.59 -15.89
C ASP A 199 10.49 0.35 -15.02
N ASP A 200 11.46 -0.57 -15.11
CA ASP A 200 11.52 -1.75 -14.23
C ASP A 200 11.66 -1.35 -12.76
N ILE A 201 12.50 -0.34 -12.46
CA ILE A 201 12.67 0.18 -11.09
C ILE A 201 11.35 0.78 -10.61
N THR A 202 10.66 1.54 -11.47
CA THR A 202 9.36 2.14 -11.15
C THR A 202 8.32 1.07 -10.87
N GLU A 203 8.23 0.04 -11.70
CA GLU A 203 7.29 -1.07 -11.51
C GLU A 203 7.55 -1.79 -10.18
N LEU A 204 8.81 -2.06 -9.85
CA LEU A 204 9.18 -2.63 -8.54
C LEU A 204 8.80 -1.73 -7.37
N CYS A 205 8.98 -0.40 -7.50
CA CYS A 205 8.52 0.56 -6.50
C CYS A 205 7.00 0.49 -6.34
N LEU A 206 6.26 0.52 -7.44
CA LEU A 206 4.80 0.47 -7.45
C LEU A 206 4.28 -0.83 -6.84
N ASP A 207 4.90 -1.97 -7.16
CA ASP A 207 4.55 -3.26 -6.58
C ASP A 207 4.71 -3.23 -5.04
N GLN A 208 5.74 -2.57 -4.51
CA GLN A 208 5.90 -2.40 -3.05
C GLN A 208 4.90 -1.42 -2.42
N ILE A 209 4.48 -0.39 -3.15
CA ILE A 209 3.52 0.63 -2.69
C ILE A 209 2.09 0.05 -2.68
N ILE A 210 1.77 -0.76 -3.70
CA ILE A 210 0.46 -1.40 -3.88
C ILE A 210 0.32 -2.61 -2.94
N ARG A 211 1.40 -3.39 -2.72
CA ARG A 211 1.44 -4.47 -1.73
C ARG A 211 1.57 -3.90 -0.32
N GLN A 212 0.53 -3.24 0.18
CA GLN A 212 0.45 -2.93 1.60
C GLN A 212 0.56 -4.23 2.40
N LYS A 213 1.40 -4.24 3.45
CA LYS A 213 1.48 -5.37 4.38
C LYS A 213 0.07 -5.67 4.92
N PRO A 214 -0.32 -6.95 5.07
CA PRO A 214 -1.53 -7.30 5.81
C PRO A 214 -1.50 -6.56 7.15
N SER A 215 -2.58 -5.86 7.46
CA SER A 215 -2.76 -5.20 8.75
C SER A 215 -2.53 -6.21 9.88
N ASP A 216 -1.86 -5.80 10.97
CA ASP A 216 -1.72 -6.58 12.23
C ASP A 216 -3.07 -6.67 12.98
N VAL A 217 -4.15 -6.92 12.26
CA VAL A 217 -5.50 -7.20 12.76
C VAL A 217 -5.85 -8.56 12.20
N PRO A 218 -6.46 -9.44 12.99
CA PRO A 218 -7.00 -10.70 12.46
C PRO A 218 -7.86 -10.41 11.24
N PHE A 219 -7.31 -10.69 10.06
CA PHE A 219 -8.02 -10.62 8.80
C PHE A 219 -8.39 -12.04 8.43
N VAL A 220 -9.68 -12.32 8.47
CA VAL A 220 -10.21 -13.63 8.10
C VAL A 220 -10.28 -13.70 6.57
N PRO A 221 -9.45 -14.52 5.90
CA PRO A 221 -9.39 -14.53 4.43
C PRO A 221 -10.64 -15.17 3.83
N ARG A 222 -11.29 -14.47 2.89
CA ARG A 222 -12.48 -14.93 2.18
C ARG A 222 -12.19 -14.91 0.69
N VAL A 223 -11.66 -16.03 0.21
CA VAL A 223 -10.95 -16.13 -1.07
C VAL A 223 -11.79 -16.87 -2.10
N ILE A 224 -11.73 -16.40 -3.34
CA ILE A 224 -12.25 -17.12 -4.50
C ILE A 224 -11.10 -17.39 -5.44
N VAL A 225 -11.10 -18.60 -5.99
CA VAL A 225 -10.10 -19.03 -6.97
C VAL A 225 -10.81 -19.48 -8.24
N ILE A 226 -10.73 -18.65 -9.28
CA ILE A 226 -11.37 -18.87 -10.58
C ILE A 226 -10.28 -19.11 -11.62
N GLY A 227 -10.53 -20.02 -12.55
CA GLY A 227 -9.66 -20.24 -13.70
C GLY A 227 -10.31 -21.18 -14.70
N PRO A 228 -9.80 -21.24 -15.94
CA PRO A 228 -10.26 -22.21 -16.92
C PRO A 228 -9.93 -23.65 -16.46
N LYS A 229 -10.67 -24.63 -16.98
CA LYS A 229 -10.38 -26.05 -16.72
C LYS A 229 -8.93 -26.36 -17.07
N GLY A 230 -8.20 -26.99 -16.16
CA GLY A 230 -6.79 -27.34 -16.33
C GLY A 230 -5.78 -26.30 -15.86
N SER A 231 -6.19 -25.08 -15.44
CA SER A 231 -5.25 -24.07 -14.93
C SER A 231 -4.68 -24.37 -13.53
N GLY A 232 -5.11 -25.48 -12.92
CA GLY A 232 -4.69 -25.85 -11.56
C GLY A 232 -5.31 -24.97 -10.47
N HIS A 233 -6.27 -24.08 -10.79
CA HIS A 233 -6.92 -23.20 -9.82
C HIS A 233 -7.56 -23.98 -8.65
N PHE A 234 -8.15 -25.15 -8.89
CA PHE A 234 -8.64 -26.03 -7.82
C PHE A 234 -7.51 -26.56 -6.90
N PHE A 235 -6.35 -26.86 -7.47
CA PHE A 235 -5.17 -27.27 -6.70
C PHE A 235 -4.65 -26.11 -5.85
N VAL A 236 -4.56 -24.90 -6.44
CA VAL A 236 -4.21 -23.68 -5.71
C VAL A 236 -5.17 -23.45 -4.54
N ALA A 237 -6.47 -23.54 -4.77
CA ALA A 237 -7.47 -23.43 -3.71
C ALA A 237 -7.30 -24.48 -2.60
N SER A 238 -7.01 -25.74 -2.95
CA SER A 238 -6.71 -26.80 -1.96
C SER A 238 -5.46 -26.52 -1.14
N VAL A 239 -4.41 -25.98 -1.78
CA VAL A 239 -3.17 -25.63 -1.09
C VAL A 239 -3.39 -24.41 -0.19
N LEU A 240 -4.16 -23.41 -0.64
CA LEU A 240 -4.51 -22.23 0.15
C LEU A 240 -5.32 -22.62 1.39
N SER A 241 -6.34 -23.47 1.25
CA SER A 241 -7.14 -23.92 2.40
C SER A 241 -6.29 -24.57 3.47
N LYS A 242 -5.37 -25.47 3.09
CA LYS A 242 -4.46 -26.15 4.02
C LYS A 242 -3.45 -25.20 4.65
N ARG A 243 -2.84 -24.32 3.84
CA ARG A 243 -1.76 -23.44 4.28
C ARG A 243 -2.23 -22.34 5.24
N PHE A 244 -3.44 -21.83 5.01
CA PHE A 244 -4.02 -20.73 5.78
C PHE A 244 -5.17 -21.16 6.70
N ASN A 245 -5.38 -22.47 6.87
CA ASN A 245 -6.46 -23.04 7.67
C ASN A 245 -7.87 -22.53 7.25
N LEU A 246 -8.09 -22.30 5.96
CA LEU A 246 -9.39 -21.84 5.45
C LEU A 246 -10.35 -23.01 5.28
N VAL A 247 -11.63 -22.76 5.47
CA VAL A 247 -12.68 -23.72 5.10
C VAL A 247 -12.71 -23.88 3.58
N ASN A 248 -12.52 -25.10 3.10
CA ASN A 248 -12.60 -25.41 1.67
C ASN A 248 -14.07 -25.63 1.28
N VAL A 249 -14.65 -24.65 0.57
CA VAL A 249 -16.04 -24.67 0.11
C VAL A 249 -16.09 -25.08 -1.35
N ASP A 250 -16.44 -26.35 -1.59
CA ASP A 250 -16.50 -26.94 -2.92
C ASP A 250 -17.94 -26.92 -3.46
N PHE A 251 -18.25 -25.88 -4.25
CA PHE A 251 -19.58 -25.69 -4.80
C PHE A 251 -19.91 -26.75 -5.88
N ASP A 252 -18.91 -27.13 -6.68
CA ASP A 252 -19.07 -28.14 -7.74
C ASP A 252 -19.44 -29.49 -7.13
N GLN A 253 -18.72 -29.92 -6.08
CA GLN A 253 -19.03 -31.15 -5.37
C GLN A 253 -20.46 -31.15 -4.80
N MET A 254 -20.90 -30.02 -4.23
CA MET A 254 -22.25 -29.94 -3.67
C MET A 254 -23.32 -29.98 -4.77
N LEU A 255 -23.10 -29.25 -5.87
CA LEU A 255 -24.01 -29.24 -7.01
C LEU A 255 -24.14 -30.64 -7.61
N ASP A 256 -23.03 -31.33 -7.85
CA ASP A 256 -23.00 -32.68 -8.40
C ASP A 256 -23.82 -33.65 -7.52
N ARG A 257 -23.63 -33.60 -6.19
CA ARG A 257 -24.42 -34.41 -5.25
C ARG A 257 -25.93 -34.18 -5.37
N LYS A 258 -26.37 -32.93 -5.55
CA LYS A 258 -27.80 -32.59 -5.64
C LYS A 258 -28.41 -32.92 -7.01
N THR A 259 -27.62 -32.85 -8.08
CA THR A 259 -28.07 -33.23 -9.43
C THR A 259 -28.38 -34.73 -9.57
N ILE A 260 -27.82 -35.59 -8.71
CA ILE A 260 -28.14 -37.03 -8.70
C ILE A 260 -29.58 -37.28 -8.24
N THR A 261 -30.08 -36.48 -7.30
CA THR A 261 -31.41 -36.69 -6.67
C THR A 261 -32.50 -35.81 -7.27
N SER A 262 -32.15 -34.76 -8.02
CA SER A 262 -33.10 -33.75 -8.48
C SER A 262 -32.70 -33.15 -9.82
N ASN A 263 -33.68 -32.54 -10.53
CA ASN A 263 -33.39 -31.83 -11.77
C ASN A 263 -32.43 -30.66 -11.50
N ARG A 264 -31.60 -30.33 -12.51
CA ARG A 264 -30.52 -29.37 -12.42
C ARG A 264 -30.92 -28.01 -11.85
N LYS A 265 -32.08 -27.46 -12.23
CA LYS A 265 -32.56 -26.16 -11.70
C LYS A 265 -32.77 -26.19 -10.18
N ILE A 266 -33.41 -27.25 -9.69
CA ILE A 266 -33.67 -27.46 -8.26
C ILE A 266 -32.35 -27.70 -7.52
N ALA A 267 -31.43 -28.44 -8.14
CA ALA A 267 -30.09 -28.68 -7.58
C ALA A 267 -29.29 -27.37 -7.45
N GLU A 268 -29.35 -26.49 -8.46
CA GLU A 268 -28.71 -25.18 -8.44
C GLU A 268 -29.29 -24.30 -7.33
N GLU A 269 -30.61 -24.13 -7.24
CA GLU A 269 -31.27 -23.39 -6.16
C GLU A 269 -30.90 -23.92 -4.76
N THR A 270 -30.88 -25.24 -4.60
CA THR A 270 -30.48 -25.88 -3.34
C THR A 270 -29.00 -25.64 -3.02
N ALA A 271 -28.13 -25.64 -4.03
CA ALA A 271 -26.70 -25.36 -3.85
C ALA A 271 -26.46 -23.89 -3.46
N TYR A 272 -27.22 -22.93 -3.99
CA TYR A 272 -27.18 -21.53 -3.56
C TYR A 272 -27.57 -21.36 -2.09
N SER A 273 -28.68 -21.98 -1.67
CA SER A 273 -29.13 -21.94 -0.27
C SER A 273 -28.09 -22.57 0.66
N TRP A 274 -27.56 -23.73 0.28
CA TRP A 274 -26.47 -24.38 1.02
C TRP A 274 -25.23 -23.49 1.11
N LEU A 275 -24.81 -22.86 0.01
CA LEU A 275 -23.63 -22.01 0.01
C LEU A 275 -23.84 -20.83 0.96
N LYS A 276 -25.01 -20.20 0.93
CA LYS A 276 -25.34 -19.09 1.84
C LYS A 276 -25.25 -19.50 3.30
N GLU A 277 -25.84 -20.65 3.66
CA GLU A 277 -25.76 -21.20 5.01
C GLU A 277 -24.32 -21.56 5.41
N LYS A 278 -23.58 -22.21 4.49
CA LYS A 278 -22.21 -22.65 4.70
C LYS A 278 -21.26 -21.51 5.01
N LEU A 279 -21.42 -20.36 4.33
CA LEU A 279 -20.55 -19.20 4.53
C LEU A 279 -20.74 -18.54 5.89
N ILE A 280 -21.91 -18.70 6.53
CA ILE A 280 -22.25 -18.08 7.82
C ILE A 280 -21.87 -18.99 9.01
N GLU A 281 -21.49 -20.26 8.77
CA GLU A 281 -20.98 -21.14 9.81
C GLU A 281 -19.78 -20.53 10.55
N ASP A 282 -19.69 -20.79 11.87
CA ASP A 282 -18.66 -20.23 12.75
C ASP A 282 -17.23 -20.46 12.21
N ASN A 283 -16.97 -21.64 11.63
CA ASN A 283 -15.68 -21.97 11.04
C ASN A 283 -15.28 -21.04 9.87
N CYS A 284 -16.22 -20.64 9.02
CA CYS A 284 -16.05 -19.72 7.89
C CYS A 284 -15.92 -18.28 8.38
N VAL A 285 -16.62 -17.93 9.46
CA VAL A 285 -16.55 -16.61 10.10
C VAL A 285 -15.23 -16.40 10.83
N GLU A 286 -14.73 -17.44 11.52
CA GLU A 286 -13.51 -17.39 12.33
C GLU A 286 -12.24 -17.59 11.49
N ASN A 287 -12.21 -18.63 10.66
CA ASN A 287 -11.00 -19.03 9.93
C ASN A 287 -11.01 -18.58 8.47
N GLY A 288 -12.17 -18.20 7.96
CA GLY A 288 -12.32 -17.80 6.57
C GLY A 288 -12.54 -19.00 5.67
N TYR A 289 -12.63 -18.74 4.37
CA TYR A 289 -12.98 -19.77 3.40
C TYR A 289 -12.27 -19.55 2.07
N VAL A 290 -12.19 -20.62 1.29
CA VAL A 290 -11.88 -20.58 -0.12
C VAL A 290 -12.98 -21.28 -0.90
N ILE A 291 -13.59 -20.58 -1.86
CA ILE A 291 -14.63 -21.14 -2.73
C ILE A 291 -14.00 -21.69 -4.00
N LYS A 292 -14.43 -22.89 -4.37
CA LYS A 292 -14.10 -23.59 -5.61
C LYS A 292 -15.35 -23.78 -6.45
N GLY A 293 -15.22 -23.58 -7.77
CA GLY A 293 -16.29 -23.90 -8.71
C GLY A 293 -17.41 -22.85 -8.82
N PHE A 294 -17.28 -21.74 -8.08
CA PHE A 294 -18.22 -20.63 -8.01
C PHE A 294 -17.46 -19.34 -7.68
N PRO A 295 -17.87 -18.17 -8.19
CA PRO A 295 -18.93 -17.88 -9.17
C PRO A 295 -18.58 -18.30 -10.61
N ARG A 296 -19.59 -18.56 -11.43
CA ARG A 296 -19.45 -18.97 -12.85
C ARG A 296 -20.04 -17.95 -13.83
N THR A 297 -21.06 -17.20 -13.39
CA THR A 297 -21.71 -16.16 -14.20
C THR A 297 -21.63 -14.81 -13.53
N ARG A 298 -21.91 -13.74 -14.29
CA ARG A 298 -22.01 -12.39 -13.71
C ARG A 298 -23.06 -12.30 -12.60
N ALA A 299 -24.19 -12.99 -12.75
CA ALA A 299 -25.23 -13.01 -11.73
C ALA A 299 -24.75 -13.65 -10.43
N ASP A 300 -23.90 -14.69 -10.53
CA ASP A 300 -23.31 -15.36 -9.38
C ASP A 300 -22.40 -14.41 -8.59
N PHE A 301 -21.62 -13.57 -9.30
CA PHE A 301 -20.79 -12.54 -8.66
C PHE A 301 -21.65 -11.50 -7.94
N GLU A 302 -22.65 -10.94 -8.63
CA GLU A 302 -23.55 -9.94 -8.06
C GLU A 302 -24.30 -10.49 -6.83
N TRP A 303 -24.73 -11.76 -6.91
CA TRP A 303 -25.34 -12.46 -5.78
C TRP A 303 -24.36 -12.61 -4.61
N LEU A 304 -23.13 -13.06 -4.87
CA LEU A 304 -22.16 -13.32 -3.82
C LEU A 304 -21.67 -12.03 -3.13
N ASP A 305 -21.49 -10.95 -3.89
CA ASP A 305 -21.17 -9.63 -3.36
C ASP A 305 -22.31 -9.03 -2.52
N SER A 306 -23.55 -9.47 -2.76
CA SER A 306 -24.71 -9.05 -1.95
C SER A 306 -24.83 -9.78 -0.60
N THR A 307 -24.02 -10.81 -0.37
CA THR A 307 -24.06 -11.58 0.89
C THR A 307 -23.28 -10.92 2.01
N GLU A 308 -23.65 -11.15 3.27
CA GLU A 308 -22.93 -10.65 4.45
C GLU A 308 -21.51 -11.20 4.55
N MET A 309 -21.33 -12.41 4.02
CA MET A 309 -20.06 -13.10 3.91
C MET A 309 -19.47 -12.91 2.51
N ALA A 310 -19.52 -11.69 1.97
CA ALA A 310 -18.92 -11.39 0.68
C ALA A 310 -17.39 -11.64 0.70
N PRO A 311 -16.82 -12.16 -0.39
CA PRO A 311 -15.39 -12.38 -0.56
C PRO A 311 -14.59 -11.08 -0.45
N ASN A 312 -13.40 -11.19 0.15
CA ASN A 312 -12.43 -10.11 0.23
C ASN A 312 -11.18 -10.42 -0.61
N ARG A 313 -11.19 -11.48 -1.43
CA ARG A 313 -10.13 -11.69 -2.41
C ARG A 313 -10.58 -12.55 -3.57
N TYR A 314 -10.24 -12.10 -4.77
CA TYR A 314 -10.43 -12.84 -6.00
C TYR A 314 -9.06 -13.18 -6.57
N TYR A 315 -8.84 -14.44 -6.91
CA TYR A 315 -7.67 -14.93 -7.62
C TYR A 315 -8.13 -15.53 -8.95
N ILE A 316 -7.53 -15.03 -10.04
CA ILE A 316 -7.78 -15.49 -11.40
C ILE A 316 -6.49 -16.19 -11.86
N ALA A 317 -6.61 -17.48 -12.16
CA ALA A 317 -5.51 -18.37 -12.54
C ALA A 317 -5.36 -18.50 -14.06
#